data_AF-A0A932S846-F1
#
_entry.id   AF-A0A932S846-F1
#
_cell.length_a   1.000
_cell.length_b   1.000
_cell.length_c   1.000
_cell.angle_alpha   90.00
_cell.angle_beta   90.00
_cell.angle_gamma   90.00
#
_symmetry.space_group_name_H-M   'P 1'
#
loop_
_entity.id
_entity.type
_entity.pdbx_description
1 polymer ?
#
loop_
_entity_poly.entity_id
_entity_poly.type
_entity_poly.pdbx_seq_one_letter_code
_entity_poly.pdbx_strand_id
1 'polypeptide(L)'
;MASGRYYREVFVSAQAGGQLLEGFIDLLYDDDGGLVVVDYKTDVVDDDKVLTEARQRYGFQVGAYALAVQRATGKPVKELCLIFLREGQTERFTDIAERVAAAEAKIPTLA
;
A
#
# COMPACT_ATOMS: atom_id res chain seq x y z
N MET A 1 -11.14 -16.90 3.88
CA MET A 1 -11.32 -15.89 4.95
C MET A 1 -9.99 -15.81 5.66
N ALA A 2 -9.33 -14.64 5.68
CA ALA A 2 -8.06 -14.48 6.39
C ALA A 2 -8.26 -14.93 7.85
N SER A 3 -7.58 -16.00 8.26
CA SER A 3 -7.68 -16.55 9.63
C SER A 3 -6.60 -15.99 10.58
N GLY A 4 -5.89 -14.94 10.13
CA GLY A 4 -4.74 -14.37 10.81
C GLY A 4 -5.01 -13.11 11.63
N ARG A 5 -3.94 -12.56 12.22
CA ARG A 5 -3.96 -11.28 12.96
C ARG A 5 -4.18 -10.13 11.98
N TYR A 6 -4.96 -9.14 12.39
CA TYR A 6 -5.13 -7.89 11.68
C TYR A 6 -4.93 -6.69 12.61
N TYR A 7 -4.59 -5.56 12.02
CA TYR A 7 -4.28 -4.31 12.69
C TYR A 7 -4.89 -3.16 11.87
N ARG A 8 -5.47 -2.17 12.55
CA ARG A 8 -6.10 -1.01 11.92
C ARG A 8 -5.39 0.27 12.33
N GLU A 9 -5.36 1.26 11.44
CA GLU A 9 -4.76 2.59 11.68
C GLU A 9 -3.33 2.47 12.24
N VAL A 10 -2.52 1.66 11.56
CA VAL A 10 -1.18 1.30 12.00
C VAL A 10 -0.20 2.38 11.61
N PHE A 11 0.38 3.06 12.59
CA PHE A 11 1.55 3.89 12.35
C PHE A 11 2.71 3.02 11.89
N VAL A 12 3.38 3.43 10.81
CA VAL A 12 4.58 2.78 10.29
C VAL A 12 5.64 3.84 9.99
N SER A 13 6.89 3.52 10.31
CA SER A 13 8.04 4.32 9.89
C SER A 13 9.20 3.45 9.47
N ALA A 14 9.98 3.94 8.50
CA ALA A 14 11.19 3.29 8.03
C ALA A 14 12.15 4.32 7.40
N GLN A 15 13.45 4.07 7.54
CA GLN A 15 14.45 4.79 6.76
C GLN A 15 14.39 4.32 5.30
N ALA A 16 14.32 5.23 4.33
CA ALA A 16 14.33 4.95 2.90
C ALA A 16 14.89 6.14 2.11
N GLY A 17 15.77 5.88 1.13
CA GLY A 17 16.33 6.96 0.31
C GLY A 17 17.07 8.06 1.08
N GLY A 18 17.63 7.74 2.26
CA GLY A 18 18.26 8.72 3.15
C GLY A 18 17.28 9.61 3.94
N GLN A 19 15.98 9.32 3.89
CA GLN A 19 14.92 10.05 4.59
C GLN A 19 14.12 9.10 5.51
N LEU A 20 13.45 9.68 6.50
CA LEU A 20 12.46 8.96 7.30
C LEU A 20 11.11 8.99 6.58
N LEU A 21 10.63 7.82 6.14
CA LEU A 21 9.29 7.63 5.63
C LEU A 21 8.36 7.31 6.80
N GLU A 22 7.24 8.03 6.90
CA GLU A 22 6.23 7.85 7.96
C GLU A 22 4.83 7.85 7.35
N GLY A 23 3.92 7.10 7.95
CA GLY A 23 2.52 7.08 7.53
C GLY A 23 1.63 6.21 8.42
N PHE A 24 0.34 6.21 8.09
CA PHE A 24 -0.66 5.35 8.71
C PHE A 24 -1.26 4.42 7.65
N ILE A 25 -1.24 3.12 7.94
CA ILE A 25 -1.89 2.09 7.12
C ILE A 25 -3.29 1.84 7.69
N ASP A 26 -4.33 1.95 6.87
CA ASP A 26 -5.71 1.79 7.33
C ASP A 26 -5.98 0.38 7.86
N LEU A 27 -5.54 -0.65 7.14
CA LEU A 27 -5.64 -2.05 7.56
C LEU A 27 -4.43 -2.86 7.06
N LEU A 28 -3.82 -3.60 7.99
CA LEU A 28 -2.73 -4.53 7.75
C LEU A 28 -3.11 -5.89 8.33
N TYR A 29 -2.99 -6.97 7.57
CA TYR A 29 -3.23 -8.31 8.09
C TYR A 29 -2.23 -9.34 7.57
N ASP A 30 -2.03 -10.39 8.36
CA ASP A 30 -1.23 -11.55 7.99
C ASP A 30 -2.15 -12.59 7.33
N ASP A 31 -1.77 -13.04 6.14
CA ASP A 31 -2.48 -14.08 5.41
C ASP A 31 -1.44 -15.10 4.89
N ASP A 32 -1.45 -16.29 5.49
CA ASP A 32 -0.52 -17.38 5.18
C ASP A 32 0.96 -16.97 5.14
N GLY A 33 1.40 -16.12 6.09
CA GLY A 33 2.79 -15.70 6.23
C GLY A 33 3.23 -14.55 5.32
N GLY A 34 2.33 -14.02 4.49
CA GLY A 34 2.53 -12.78 3.75
C GLY A 34 1.61 -11.67 4.25
N LEU A 35 2.14 -10.46 4.36
CA LEU A 35 1.36 -9.30 4.76
C LEU A 35 0.49 -8.80 3.61
N VAL A 36 -0.73 -8.38 3.93
CA VAL A 36 -1.62 -7.67 3.02
C VAL A 36 -1.92 -6.29 3.58
N VAL A 37 -1.69 -5.27 2.75
CA VAL A 37 -1.96 -3.87 3.07
C VAL A 37 -3.23 -3.46 2.35
N VAL A 38 -4.15 -2.82 3.07
CA VAL A 38 -5.39 -2.28 2.53
C VAL A 38 -5.48 -0.80 2.89
N ASP A 39 -5.85 0.01 1.90
CA ASP A 39 -6.15 1.43 2.05
C ASP A 39 -7.55 1.70 1.47
N TYR A 40 -8.34 2.47 2.22
CA TYR A 40 -9.72 2.80 1.84
C TYR A 40 -9.76 4.16 1.17
N LYS A 41 -10.39 4.21 -0.01
CA LYS A 41 -10.59 5.43 -0.78
C LYS A 41 -12.06 5.82 -0.84
N THR A 42 -12.32 7.10 -0.65
CA THR A 42 -13.66 7.70 -0.79
C THR A 42 -13.86 8.40 -2.13
N ASP A 43 -12.86 8.36 -3.00
CA ASP A 43 -12.95 8.85 -4.38
C ASP A 43 -14.01 8.08 -5.17
N VAL A 44 -14.56 8.71 -6.20
CA VAL A 44 -15.44 8.07 -7.18
C VAL A 44 -14.58 7.51 -8.30
N VAL A 45 -14.74 6.22 -8.59
CA VAL A 45 -14.15 5.54 -9.77
C VAL A 45 -15.28 4.95 -10.61
N ASP A 46 -15.91 5.79 -11.43
CA ASP A 46 -17.11 5.45 -12.19
C ASP A 46 -16.85 4.93 -13.61
N ASP A 47 -15.60 4.98 -14.09
CA ASP A 47 -15.18 4.39 -15.35
C ASP A 47 -13.74 3.84 -15.33
N ASP A 48 -13.40 3.00 -16.33
CA ASP A 48 -12.11 2.33 -16.47
C ASP A 48 -10.93 3.30 -16.63
N LYS A 49 -11.15 4.49 -17.19
CA LYS A 49 -10.12 5.51 -17.38
C LYS A 49 -9.79 6.16 -16.04
N VAL A 50 -10.81 6.57 -15.28
CA VAL A 50 -10.67 7.12 -13.93
C VAL A 50 -10.00 6.10 -13.01
N LEU A 51 -10.38 4.83 -13.13
CA LEU A 51 -9.73 3.73 -12.41
C LEU A 51 -8.23 3.62 -12.76
N THR A 52 -7.89 3.67 -14.05
CA THR A 52 -6.50 3.60 -14.50
C THR A 52 -5.68 4.79 -13.96
N GLU A 53 -6.25 5.99 -13.99
CA GLU A 53 -5.63 7.19 -13.41
C GLU A 53 -5.47 7.05 -11.88
N ALA A 54 -6.46 6.50 -11.19
CA ALA A 54 -6.38 6.23 -9.75
C ALA A 54 -5.27 5.23 -9.41
N ARG A 55 -5.11 4.15 -10.20
CA ARG A 55 -4.02 3.18 -10.01
C ARG A 55 -2.63 3.82 -10.14
N GLN A 56 -2.47 4.77 -11.06
CA GLN A 56 -1.23 5.53 -11.22
C GLN A 56 -1.01 6.49 -10.04
N ARG A 57 -2.05 7.26 -9.68
CA ARG A 57 -2.01 8.24 -8.59
C ARG A 57 -1.66 7.59 -7.25
N TYR A 58 -2.29 6.46 -6.93
CA TYR A 58 -2.10 5.76 -5.66
C TYR A 58 -0.93 4.78 -5.67
N GLY A 59 -0.33 4.52 -6.83
CA GLY A 59 0.77 3.56 -6.96
C GLY A 59 1.97 3.87 -6.06
N PHE A 60 2.34 5.15 -5.95
CA PHE A 60 3.40 5.58 -5.04
C PHE A 60 3.04 5.30 -3.57
N GLN A 61 1.83 5.63 -3.14
CA GLN A 61 1.41 5.50 -1.73
C GLN A 61 1.43 4.03 -1.29
N VAL A 62 0.82 3.14 -2.08
CA VAL A 62 0.80 1.70 -1.73
C VAL A 62 2.19 1.07 -1.79
N GLY A 63 3.04 1.51 -2.73
CA GLY A 63 4.45 1.10 -2.79
C GLY A 63 5.26 1.57 -1.57
N ALA A 64 5.01 2.80 -1.10
CA ALA A 64 5.63 3.34 0.10
C ALA A 64 5.21 2.58 1.37
N TYR A 65 3.93 2.19 1.49
CA TYR A 65 3.48 1.33 2.58
C TYR A 65 4.12 -0.05 2.55
N ALA A 66 4.20 -0.69 1.38
CA ALA A 66 4.92 -1.96 1.25
C ALA A 66 6.39 -1.81 1.65
N LEU A 67 7.08 -0.77 1.18
CA LEU A 67 8.46 -0.50 1.55
C LEU A 67 8.62 -0.34 3.07
N ALA A 68 7.79 0.50 3.69
CA ALA A 68 7.88 0.81 5.11
C ALA A 68 7.60 -0.43 5.98
N VAL A 69 6.51 -1.15 5.71
CA VAL A 69 6.13 -2.30 6.54
C VAL A 69 7.08 -3.47 6.39
N GLN A 70 7.62 -3.72 5.18
CA GLN A 70 8.61 -4.77 4.98
C GLN A 70 9.90 -4.45 5.73
N ARG A 71 10.35 -3.18 5.73
CA ARG A 71 11.53 -2.75 6.50
C ARG A 71 11.30 -2.82 8.01
N ALA A 72 10.14 -2.40 8.48
CA ALA A 72 9.82 -2.37 9.91
C ALA A 72 9.63 -3.77 10.51
N THR A 73 9.09 -4.72 9.73
CA THR A 73 8.71 -6.04 10.23
C THR A 73 9.63 -7.18 9.78
N GLY A 74 10.41 -6.99 8.71
CA GLY A 74 11.17 -8.04 8.05
C GLY A 74 10.32 -9.09 7.32
N LYS A 75 8.99 -8.91 7.26
CA LYS A 75 8.07 -9.81 6.55
C LYS A 75 7.77 -9.31 5.14
N PRO A 76 7.58 -10.19 4.15
CA PRO A 76 7.17 -9.79 2.81
C PRO A 76 5.72 -9.30 2.80
N VAL A 77 5.44 -8.33 1.93
CA VAL A 77 4.08 -7.98 1.52
C VAL A 77 3.75 -8.77 0.27
N LYS A 78 2.62 -9.46 0.27
CA LYS A 78 2.18 -10.28 -0.87
C LYS A 78 1.09 -9.63 -1.71
N GLU A 79 0.33 -8.70 -1.12
CA GLU A 79 -0.77 -8.03 -1.80
C GLU A 79 -0.95 -6.62 -1.25
N LEU A 80 -1.24 -5.67 -2.13
CA LEU A 80 -1.72 -4.33 -1.80
C LEU A 80 -3.14 -4.20 -2.36
N CYS A 81 -4.04 -3.63 -1.56
CA CYS A 81 -5.43 -3.40 -1.96
C CYS A 81 -5.82 -1.93 -1.78
N LEU A 82 -6.52 -1.39 -2.77
CA LEU A 82 -7.28 -0.15 -2.64
C LEU A 82 -8.77 -0.50 -2.71
N ILE A 83 -9.54 -0.10 -1.70
CA ILE A 83 -10.99 -0.32 -1.67
C ILE A 83 -11.69 1.02 -1.86
N PHE A 84 -12.36 1.20 -2.99
CA PHE A 84 -13.16 2.39 -3.31
C PHE A 84 -14.57 2.20 -2.75
N LEU A 85 -14.86 2.93 -1.67
CA LEU A 85 -16.04 2.70 -0.83
C LEU A 85 -17.36 3.07 -1.50
N ARG A 86 -17.36 4.01 -2.46
CA ARG A 86 -18.59 4.50 -3.08
C ARG A 86 -19.16 3.51 -4.10
N GLU A 87 -18.30 2.91 -4.91
CA GLU A 87 -18.67 1.96 -5.95
C GLU A 87 -18.54 0.50 -5.49
N GLY A 88 -17.92 0.27 -4.32
CA GLY A 88 -17.63 -1.07 -3.82
C GLY A 88 -16.54 -1.79 -4.62
N GLN A 89 -15.70 -1.04 -5.34
CA GLN A 89 -14.65 -1.58 -6.19
C GLN A 89 -13.37 -1.84 -5.40
N THR A 90 -12.65 -2.92 -5.73
CA THR A 90 -11.36 -3.26 -5.13
C THR A 90 -10.30 -3.42 -6.21
N GLU A 91 -9.24 -2.63 -6.11
CA GLU A 91 -8.04 -2.80 -6.92
C GLU A 91 -6.98 -3.54 -6.14
N ARG A 92 -6.46 -4.62 -6.74
CA ARG A 92 -5.40 -5.44 -6.16
C ARG A 92 -4.12 -5.28 -6.96
N PHE A 93 -3.01 -5.31 -6.25
CA PHE A 93 -1.67 -5.22 -6.81
C PHE A 93 -0.81 -6.34 -6.24
N THR A 94 -0.19 -7.09 -7.14
CA THR A 94 0.75 -8.19 -6.84
C THR A 94 2.15 -7.91 -7.39
N ASP A 95 2.32 -6.83 -8.16
CA ASP A 95 3.58 -6.23 -8.61
C ASP A 95 4.28 -5.49 -7.47
N ILE A 96 4.48 -6.18 -6.34
CA ILE A 96 4.96 -5.59 -5.09
C ILE A 96 6.38 -5.05 -5.26
N ALA A 97 7.27 -5.83 -5.90
CA ALA A 97 8.66 -5.46 -6.06
C ALA A 97 8.81 -4.19 -6.92
N GLU A 98 8.05 -4.11 -8.02
CA GLU A 98 8.04 -2.96 -8.92
C GLU A 98 7.54 -1.70 -8.20
N ARG A 99 6.48 -1.82 -7.40
CA ARG A 99 5.91 -0.70 -6.64
C ARG A 99 6.84 -0.23 -5.53
N VAL A 100 7.47 -1.16 -4.82
CA VAL A 100 8.48 -0.86 -3.80
C VAL A 100 9.67 -0.14 -4.42
N ALA A 101 10.19 -0.62 -5.54
CA ALA A 101 11.30 0.01 -6.25
C ALA A 101 10.92 1.41 -6.76
N ALA A 102 9.72 1.57 -7.33
CA ALA A 102 9.23 2.87 -7.80
C ALA A 102 9.04 3.87 -6.65
N ALA A 103 8.55 3.40 -5.50
CA ALA A 103 8.43 4.23 -4.29
C ALA A 103 9.82 4.63 -3.78
N GLU A 104 10.73 3.68 -3.63
CA GLU A 104 12.09 3.94 -3.14
C GLU A 104 12.87 4.91 -4.04
N ALA A 105 12.72 4.80 -5.36
CA ALA A 105 13.34 5.73 -6.31
C ALA A 105 12.78 7.15 -6.21
N LYS A 106 11.51 7.30 -5.82
CA LYS A 106 10.84 8.61 -5.71
C LYS A 106 11.04 9.29 -4.35
N ILE A 107 11.27 8.54 -3.27
CA ILE A 107 11.43 9.10 -1.91
C ILE A 107 12.50 10.21 -1.83
N PRO A 108 13.73 10.03 -2.38
CA PRO A 108 14.75 11.08 -2.34
C PRO A 108 14.33 12.42 -2.96
N THR A 109 13.37 12.41 -3.90
CA THR A 109 12.95 13.61 -4.65
C THR A 109 11.79 14.36 -3.99
N LEU A 110 11.34 13.92 -2.81
CA LEU A 110 10.24 14.56 -2.08
C LEU A 110 10.70 15.62 -1.06
N ALA A 111 12.02 15.79 -0.91
CA ALA A 111 12.64 16.78 -0.03
C ALA A 111 12.84 18.14 -0.71
#